data_AF-A0A1S3QE90-F1
#
_entry.id   AF-A0A1S3QE90-F1
#
_cell.length_a   1.000
_cell.length_b   1.000
_cell.length_c   1.000
_cell.angle_alpha   90.00
_cell.angle_beta   90.00
_cell.angle_gamma   90.00
#
_symmetry.space_group_name_H-M   'P 1'
#
loop_
_entity.id
_entity.type
_entity.pdbx_description
1 polymer ?
#
loop_
_entity_poly.entity_id
_entity_poly.type
_entity_poly.pdbx_seq_one_letter_code
_entity_poly.pdbx_strand_id
1 'polypeptide(L)'
;MPLSLNDIPPHVAQTMENEDSWDFDIFNLETACLKRPLTYLGLKIFSRFGVCEFLSCPEATLRSWLQGIEANYHSTNSYHNSSHAADVLHATAYFLCKERVKQSLEQIDEVAALIAATVHDVDHPGRTNSFLCNAGSELAILYNDTAVLESHHAALAFQITTRDDKCNIFKNMERNEYRTLRQAIIDMVLATEMTKHFEHVNKFVNSINKPLAALEENGVR
;
A
#
# COMPACT_ATOMS: atom_id res chain seq x y z
N MET A 1 27.18 2.54 6.62
CA MET A 1 26.94 2.52 5.17
C MET A 1 25.46 2.26 4.94
N PRO A 2 24.81 2.88 3.95
CA PRO A 2 23.43 2.54 3.64
C PRO A 2 23.39 1.12 3.06
N LEU A 3 22.55 0.28 3.67
CA LEU A 3 22.32 -1.11 3.26
C LEU A 3 21.68 -1.10 1.85
N SER A 4 22.17 -1.92 0.92
CA SER A 4 21.56 -2.25 -0.37
C SER A 4 20.58 -3.43 -0.20
N LEU A 5 19.73 -3.75 -1.19
CA LEU A 5 19.09 -5.07 -1.31
C LEU A 5 20.08 -6.23 -1.10
N ASN A 6 21.36 -6.01 -1.44
CA ASN A 6 22.46 -6.94 -1.22
C ASN A 6 22.88 -7.11 0.25
N ASP A 7 22.37 -6.29 1.18
CA ASP A 7 22.71 -6.34 2.60
C ASP A 7 21.54 -6.83 3.48
N ILE A 8 20.52 -7.45 2.89
CA ILE A 8 19.46 -8.12 3.66
C ILE A 8 20.09 -9.33 4.37
N PRO A 9 19.93 -9.48 5.70
CA PRO A 9 20.47 -10.63 6.41
C PRO A 9 19.97 -11.95 5.80
N PRO A 10 20.83 -12.96 5.59
CA PRO A 10 20.46 -14.18 4.88
C PRO A 10 19.21 -14.87 5.44
N HIS A 11 19.05 -14.87 6.77
CA HIS A 11 17.88 -15.47 7.42
C HIS A 11 16.57 -14.72 7.10
N VAL A 12 16.62 -13.39 6.91
CA VAL A 12 15.45 -12.60 6.46
C VAL A 12 15.20 -12.85 4.98
N ALA A 13 16.24 -12.87 4.15
CA ALA A 13 16.11 -13.13 2.72
C ALA A 13 15.44 -14.48 2.43
N GLN A 14 15.82 -15.52 3.19
CA GLN A 14 15.23 -16.86 3.08
C GLN A 14 13.72 -16.86 3.32
N THR A 15 13.23 -16.09 4.30
CA THR A 15 11.78 -16.01 4.57
C THR A 15 10.98 -15.38 3.44
N MET A 16 11.62 -14.67 2.52
CA MET A 16 10.95 -14.00 1.41
C MET A 16 11.06 -14.75 0.08
N GLU A 17 11.72 -15.92 0.01
CA GLU A 17 12.03 -16.60 -1.26
C GLU A 17 10.81 -16.84 -2.15
N ASN A 18 9.66 -17.18 -1.57
CA ASN A 18 8.40 -17.52 -2.23
C ASN A 18 7.32 -16.43 -2.09
N GLU A 19 7.69 -15.15 -2.00
CA GLU A 19 6.73 -14.03 -1.87
C GLU A 19 5.81 -13.81 -3.09
N ASP A 20 6.04 -14.51 -4.20
CA ASP A 20 5.12 -14.56 -5.34
C ASP A 20 3.99 -15.58 -5.17
N SER A 21 4.07 -16.44 -4.16
CA SER A 21 3.04 -17.43 -3.80
C SER A 21 1.98 -16.82 -2.90
N TRP A 22 0.72 -17.22 -3.09
CA TRP A 22 -0.34 -16.89 -2.12
C TRP A 22 -0.06 -17.48 -0.74
N ASP A 23 0.57 -18.66 -0.70
CA ASP A 23 0.96 -19.36 0.52
C ASP A 23 2.30 -18.80 1.04
N PHE A 24 2.26 -17.56 1.53
CA PHE A 24 3.39 -16.82 2.07
C PHE A 24 3.24 -16.64 3.59
N ASP A 25 4.25 -17.03 4.35
CA ASP A 25 4.24 -16.94 5.82
C ASP A 25 4.73 -15.56 6.29
N ILE A 26 3.80 -14.61 6.37
CA ILE A 26 4.08 -13.24 6.82
C ILE A 26 4.59 -13.19 8.27
N PHE A 27 4.19 -14.14 9.13
CA PHE A 27 4.61 -14.19 10.54
C PHE A 27 6.03 -14.70 10.71
N ASN A 28 6.46 -15.63 9.86
CA ASN A 28 7.85 -16.04 9.79
C ASN A 28 8.75 -14.86 9.38
N LEU A 29 8.34 -14.07 8.38
CA LEU A 29 9.04 -12.83 8.03
C LEU A 29 9.06 -11.84 9.21
N GLU A 30 7.92 -11.56 9.83
CA GLU A 30 7.82 -10.68 11.01
C GLU A 30 8.83 -11.06 12.10
N THR A 31 8.92 -12.35 12.41
CA THR A 31 9.83 -12.90 13.42
C THR A 31 11.29 -12.70 12.98
N ALA A 32 11.64 -13.06 11.74
CA ALA A 32 13.00 -12.98 11.23
C ALA A 32 13.55 -11.54 11.18
N CYS A 33 12.68 -10.56 10.90
CA CYS A 33 13.05 -9.15 10.77
C CYS A 33 12.83 -8.31 12.05
N LEU A 34 12.45 -8.94 13.17
CA LEU A 34 12.19 -8.27 14.45
C LEU A 34 11.10 -7.19 14.34
N LYS A 35 9.92 -7.56 13.80
CA LYS A 35 8.75 -6.68 13.59
C LYS A 35 8.99 -5.52 12.62
N ARG A 36 9.79 -5.79 11.57
CA ARG A 36 10.04 -4.85 10.47
C ARG A 36 9.69 -5.40 9.07
N PRO A 37 8.57 -6.14 8.90
CA PRO A 37 8.33 -6.88 7.66
C PRO A 37 8.08 -5.95 6.47
N LEU A 38 7.49 -4.78 6.68
CA LEU A 38 7.10 -3.84 5.62
C LEU A 38 8.32 -3.28 4.89
N THR A 39 9.38 -2.93 5.62
CA THR A 39 10.60 -2.43 4.98
C THR A 39 11.24 -3.50 4.09
N TYR A 40 11.40 -4.73 4.60
CA TYR A 40 12.10 -5.78 3.86
C TYR A 40 11.28 -6.29 2.66
N LEU A 41 10.00 -6.58 2.87
CA LEU A 41 9.11 -7.05 1.82
C LEU A 41 8.86 -5.95 0.78
N GLY A 42 8.68 -4.71 1.24
CA GLY A 42 8.54 -3.54 0.39
C GLY A 42 9.74 -3.36 -0.55
N LEU A 43 10.97 -3.46 -0.05
CA LEU A 43 12.16 -3.37 -0.91
C LEU A 43 12.18 -4.45 -2.00
N LYS A 44 11.82 -5.70 -1.65
CA LYS A 44 11.80 -6.81 -2.60
C LYS A 44 10.69 -6.64 -3.66
N ILE A 45 9.46 -6.36 -3.22
CA ILE A 45 8.31 -6.19 -4.12
C ILE A 45 8.50 -4.96 -5.02
N PHE A 46 8.89 -3.81 -4.47
CA PHE A 46 9.06 -2.58 -5.26
C PHE A 46 10.20 -2.73 -6.28
N SER A 47 11.25 -3.48 -5.97
CA SER A 47 12.29 -3.84 -6.93
C SER A 47 11.76 -4.75 -8.04
N ARG A 48 10.97 -5.79 -7.70
CA ARG A 48 10.35 -6.69 -8.69
C ARG A 48 9.43 -5.96 -9.67
N PHE A 49 8.71 -4.94 -9.20
CA PHE A 49 7.79 -4.13 -10.00
C PHE A 49 8.46 -2.90 -10.66
N GLY A 50 9.76 -2.69 -10.47
CA GLY A 50 10.48 -1.56 -11.09
C GLY A 50 10.00 -0.18 -10.62
N VAL A 51 9.57 -0.06 -9.36
CA VAL A 51 8.94 1.15 -8.83
C VAL A 51 9.93 2.33 -8.78
N CYS A 52 11.19 2.07 -8.41
CA CYS A 52 12.23 3.10 -8.37
C CYS A 52 12.51 3.68 -9.76
N GLU A 53 12.56 2.81 -10.77
CA GLU A 53 12.77 3.16 -12.16
C GLU A 53 11.61 4.01 -12.67
N PHE A 54 10.37 3.62 -12.37
CA PHE A 54 9.17 4.39 -12.72
C PHE A 54 9.15 5.77 -12.06
N LEU A 55 9.43 5.85 -10.75
CA LEU A 55 9.44 7.11 -10.00
C LEU A 55 10.71 7.94 -10.20
N SER A 56 11.70 7.42 -10.93
CA SER A 56 13.03 8.00 -11.07
C SER A 56 13.70 8.30 -9.72
N CYS A 57 13.53 7.43 -8.71
CA CYS A 57 14.08 7.62 -7.37
C CYS A 57 15.18 6.59 -7.04
N PRO A 58 16.22 6.96 -6.26
CA PRO A 58 17.23 6.00 -5.80
C PRO A 58 16.65 4.97 -4.82
N GLU A 59 17.15 3.73 -4.84
CA GLU A 59 16.78 2.69 -3.85
C GLU A 59 16.98 3.15 -2.40
N ALA A 60 18.01 3.96 -2.15
CA ALA A 60 18.26 4.54 -0.82
C ALA A 60 17.10 5.44 -0.35
N THR A 61 16.48 6.19 -1.27
CA THR A 61 15.29 7.02 -0.99
C THR A 61 14.08 6.16 -0.71
N LEU A 62 13.85 5.11 -1.51
CA LEU A 62 12.79 4.14 -1.26
C LEU A 62 12.94 3.47 0.11
N ARG A 63 14.16 3.06 0.48
CA ARG A 63 14.44 2.49 1.80
C ARG A 63 14.11 3.46 2.93
N SER A 64 14.58 4.70 2.84
CA SER A 64 14.30 5.73 3.84
C SER A 64 12.79 6.00 3.95
N TRP A 65 12.08 6.01 2.82
CA TRP A 65 10.63 6.14 2.78
C TRP A 65 9.91 4.96 3.46
N LEU A 66 10.21 3.71 3.09
CA LEU A 66 9.63 2.51 3.71
C LEU A 66 9.87 2.48 5.22
N GLN A 67 11.09 2.82 5.66
CA GLN A 67 11.41 2.90 7.10
C GLN A 67 10.62 4.00 7.80
N GLY A 68 10.44 5.15 7.15
CA GLY A 68 9.63 6.25 7.67
C GLY A 68 8.15 5.86 7.81
N ILE A 69 7.58 5.19 6.81
CA ILE A 69 6.20 4.69 6.88
C ILE A 69 6.06 3.61 7.95
N GLU A 70 6.93 2.59 7.96
CA GLU A 70 6.89 1.49 8.92
C GLU A 70 7.02 1.97 10.37
N ALA A 71 7.86 2.99 10.61
CA ALA A 71 8.02 3.57 11.95
C ALA A 71 6.74 4.27 12.48
N ASN A 72 5.78 4.60 11.60
CA ASN A 72 4.50 5.18 11.99
C ASN A 72 3.38 4.13 12.08
N TYR A 73 3.66 2.84 11.85
CA TYR A 73 2.74 1.77 12.25
C TYR A 73 2.98 1.40 13.71
N HIS A 74 1.93 1.39 14.52
CA HIS A 74 2.06 1.15 15.96
C HIS A 74 2.24 -0.35 16.25
N SER A 75 3.46 -0.76 16.61
CA SER A 75 3.78 -2.16 16.94
C SER A 75 3.05 -2.71 18.18
N THR A 76 2.40 -1.84 18.95
CA THR A 76 1.54 -2.18 20.10
C THR A 76 0.12 -2.58 19.68
N ASN A 77 -0.31 -2.26 18.45
CA ASN A 77 -1.59 -2.72 17.92
C ASN A 77 -1.54 -4.24 17.66
N SER A 78 -2.57 -4.95 18.09
CA SER A 78 -2.67 -6.40 17.87
C SER A 78 -2.89 -6.79 16.41
N TYR A 79 -3.41 -5.88 15.58
CA TYR A 79 -3.71 -6.14 14.16
C TYR A 79 -3.15 -5.05 13.23
N HIS A 80 -3.63 -3.80 13.33
CA HIS A 80 -3.18 -2.67 12.49
C HIS A 80 -1.75 -2.19 12.82
N ASN A 81 -0.77 -3.05 12.60
CA ASN A 81 0.66 -2.80 12.71
C ASN A 81 1.32 -3.03 11.33
N SER A 82 2.64 -2.90 11.23
CA SER A 82 3.34 -2.99 9.95
C SER A 82 3.30 -4.39 9.32
N SER A 83 3.03 -5.44 10.09
CA SER A 83 2.84 -6.80 9.57
C SER A 83 1.56 -6.91 8.75
N HIS A 84 0.47 -6.27 9.19
CA HIS A 84 -0.77 -6.15 8.40
C HIS A 84 -0.53 -5.38 7.10
N ALA A 85 0.16 -4.24 7.15
CA ALA A 85 0.49 -3.49 5.93
C ALA A 85 1.35 -4.30 4.95
N ALA A 86 2.30 -5.09 5.47
CA ALA A 86 3.13 -5.97 4.66
C ALA A 86 2.31 -7.12 4.03
N ASP A 87 1.36 -7.69 4.76
CA ASP A 87 0.43 -8.71 4.24
C ASP A 87 -0.46 -8.15 3.12
N VAL A 88 -1.02 -6.96 3.31
CA VAL A 88 -1.84 -6.29 2.28
C VAL A 88 -0.99 -5.93 1.04
N LEU A 89 0.25 -5.48 1.24
CA LEU A 89 1.20 -5.25 0.13
C LEU A 89 1.47 -6.54 -0.64
N HIS A 90 1.70 -7.65 0.05
CA HIS A 90 1.90 -8.97 -0.54
C HIS A 90 0.68 -9.41 -1.36
N ALA A 91 -0.52 -9.36 -0.79
CA ALA A 91 -1.76 -9.72 -1.49
C ALA A 91 -2.00 -8.82 -2.71
N THR A 92 -1.73 -7.53 -2.60
CA THR A 92 -1.81 -6.57 -3.70
C THR A 92 -0.87 -6.98 -4.84
N ALA A 93 0.40 -7.25 -4.53
CA ALA A 93 1.38 -7.69 -5.51
C ALA A 93 0.96 -9.02 -6.19
N TYR A 94 0.41 -9.96 -5.43
CA TYR A 94 -0.13 -11.22 -5.97
C TYR A 94 -1.26 -10.98 -6.98
N PHE A 95 -2.19 -10.06 -6.69
CA PHE A 95 -3.28 -9.73 -7.61
C PHE A 95 -2.79 -9.02 -8.87
N LEU A 96 -1.82 -8.10 -8.75
CA LEU A 96 -1.23 -7.42 -9.91
C LEU A 96 -0.54 -8.40 -10.87
N CYS A 97 -0.02 -9.53 -10.36
CA CYS A 97 0.55 -10.58 -11.20
C CYS A 97 -0.48 -11.47 -11.92
N LYS A 98 -1.78 -11.33 -11.65
CA LYS A 98 -2.81 -12.11 -12.36
C LYS A 98 -2.98 -11.59 -13.78
N GLU A 99 -3.03 -12.52 -14.74
CA GLU A 99 -3.09 -12.22 -16.17
C GLU A 99 -4.16 -11.18 -16.53
N ARG A 100 -5.39 -11.37 -16.01
CA ARG A 100 -6.51 -10.44 -16.23
C ARG A 100 -6.21 -9.02 -15.74
N VAL A 101 -5.54 -8.90 -14.59
CA VAL A 101 -5.20 -7.60 -13.98
C VAL A 101 -4.07 -6.94 -14.77
N LYS A 102 -3.00 -7.70 -15.04
CA LYS A 102 -1.84 -7.24 -15.81
C LYS A 102 -2.18 -6.77 -17.23
N GLN A 103 -3.21 -7.34 -17.85
CA GLN A 103 -3.71 -6.92 -19.16
C GLN A 103 -4.62 -5.69 -19.11
N SER A 104 -5.12 -5.32 -17.93
CA SER A 104 -6.11 -4.25 -17.74
C SER A 104 -5.55 -2.97 -17.13
N LEU A 105 -4.42 -3.05 -16.43
CA LEU A 105 -3.82 -1.94 -15.70
C LEU A 105 -2.52 -1.46 -16.35
N GLU A 106 -2.26 -0.17 -16.23
CA GLU A 106 -1.00 0.45 -16.65
C GLU A 106 0.02 0.44 -15.50
N GLN A 107 1.31 0.68 -15.81
CA GLN A 107 2.37 0.70 -14.80
C GLN A 107 2.12 1.73 -13.69
N ILE A 108 1.48 2.87 -14.01
CA ILE A 108 1.11 3.88 -13.01
C ILE A 108 0.10 3.34 -11.99
N ASP A 109 -0.83 2.48 -12.41
CA ASP A 109 -1.84 1.87 -11.55
C ASP A 109 -1.21 0.82 -10.62
N GLU A 110 -0.26 0.03 -11.14
CA GLU A 110 0.52 -0.93 -10.35
C GLU A 110 1.31 -0.21 -9.24
N VAL A 111 2.01 0.87 -9.60
CA VAL A 111 2.77 1.69 -8.66
C VAL A 111 1.85 2.35 -7.63
N ALA A 112 0.69 2.89 -8.06
CA ALA A 112 -0.30 3.45 -7.16
C ALA A 112 -0.79 2.41 -6.14
N ALA A 113 -1.12 1.20 -6.61
CA ALA A 113 -1.64 0.13 -5.79
C ALA A 113 -0.65 -0.35 -4.72
N LEU A 114 0.62 -0.55 -5.10
CA LEU A 114 1.67 -0.94 -4.16
C LEU A 114 1.91 0.13 -3.09
N ILE A 115 1.94 1.41 -3.49
CA ILE A 115 2.10 2.52 -2.54
C ILE A 115 0.86 2.63 -1.64
N ALA A 116 -0.35 2.55 -2.18
CA ALA A 116 -1.59 2.60 -1.41
C ALA A 116 -1.63 1.49 -0.36
N ALA A 117 -1.37 0.23 -0.75
CA ALA A 117 -1.29 -0.91 0.17
C ALA A 117 -0.30 -0.68 1.31
N THR A 118 0.88 -0.12 1.00
CA THR A 118 1.94 0.17 1.98
C THR A 118 1.48 1.19 3.04
N VAL A 119 0.69 2.19 2.65
CA VAL A 119 0.35 3.34 3.52
C VAL A 119 -1.07 3.34 4.06
N HIS A 120 -1.93 2.41 3.62
CA HIS A 120 -3.39 2.52 3.82
C HIS A 120 -3.84 2.62 5.29
N ASP A 121 -3.05 2.13 6.24
CA ASP A 121 -3.34 2.13 7.67
C ASP A 121 -2.24 2.81 8.52
N VAL A 122 -1.40 3.66 7.91
CA VAL A 122 -0.28 4.30 8.63
C VAL A 122 -0.81 5.15 9.80
N ASP A 123 -0.22 5.01 11.00
CA ASP A 123 -0.65 5.66 12.24
C ASP A 123 -2.06 5.29 12.74
N HIS A 124 -2.57 4.11 12.35
CA HIS A 124 -3.83 3.60 12.88
C HIS A 124 -3.78 3.43 14.42
N PRO A 125 -4.72 3.98 15.20
CA PRO A 125 -4.66 4.00 16.68
C PRO A 125 -5.23 2.74 17.35
N GLY A 126 -5.35 1.63 16.62
CA GLY A 126 -6.06 0.43 17.08
C GLY A 126 -7.52 0.64 17.50
N ARG A 127 -8.22 1.65 16.96
CA ARG A 127 -9.63 1.98 17.21
C ARG A 127 -10.34 2.29 15.90
N THR A 128 -11.68 2.15 15.87
CA THR A 128 -12.49 2.40 14.67
C THR A 128 -12.88 3.87 14.52
N ASN A 129 -13.26 4.28 13.30
CA ASN A 129 -13.85 5.60 13.02
C ASN A 129 -15.00 5.94 13.99
N SER A 130 -15.94 5.02 14.20
CA SER A 130 -17.07 5.24 15.13
C SER A 130 -16.63 5.51 16.57
N PHE A 131 -15.57 4.84 17.04
CA PHE A 131 -15.01 5.12 18.36
C PHE A 131 -14.43 6.53 18.44
N LEU A 132 -13.66 6.94 17.42
CA LEU A 132 -13.03 8.27 17.38
C LEU A 132 -14.04 9.41 17.34
N CYS A 133 -15.12 9.25 16.57
CA CYS A 133 -16.23 10.21 16.50
C CYS A 133 -16.97 10.30 17.85
N ASN A 134 -17.35 9.15 18.43
CA ASN A 134 -18.05 9.12 19.72
C ASN A 134 -17.21 9.70 20.88
N ALA A 135 -15.89 9.56 20.80
CA ALA A 135 -14.98 10.10 21.80
C ALA A 135 -14.64 11.59 21.59
N GLY A 136 -15.07 12.21 20.49
CA GLY A 136 -14.67 13.57 20.12
C GLY A 136 -13.16 13.71 19.96
N SER A 137 -12.51 12.71 19.37
CA SER A 137 -11.04 12.71 19.24
C SER A 137 -10.56 13.84 18.31
N GLU A 138 -9.29 14.23 18.44
CA GLU A 138 -8.70 15.29 17.61
C GLU A 138 -8.79 14.98 16.11
N LEU A 139 -8.59 13.72 15.71
CA LEU A 139 -8.74 13.29 14.32
C LEU A 139 -10.18 13.40 13.84
N ALA A 140 -11.15 13.02 14.68
CA ALA A 140 -12.56 13.11 14.35
C ALA A 140 -12.99 14.57 14.12
N ILE A 141 -12.52 15.49 14.97
CA ILE A 141 -12.72 16.94 14.81
C ILE A 141 -12.04 17.43 13.52
N LEU A 142 -10.79 17.04 13.26
CA LEU A 142 -10.03 17.47 12.10
C LEU A 142 -10.70 17.06 10.77
N TYR A 143 -11.22 15.84 10.72
CA TYR A 143 -11.86 15.27 9.52
C TYR A 143 -13.39 15.34 9.54
N ASN A 144 -13.98 16.12 10.46
CA ASN A 144 -15.42 16.37 10.56
C ASN A 144 -16.25 15.07 10.51
N ASP A 145 -15.84 14.08 11.31
CA ASP A 145 -16.47 12.75 11.43
C ASP A 145 -16.63 11.97 10.10
N THR A 146 -15.91 12.35 9.04
CA THR A 146 -16.05 11.77 7.70
C THR A 146 -14.76 11.07 7.27
N ALA A 147 -14.82 9.76 7.04
CA ALA A 147 -13.68 8.94 6.62
C ALA A 147 -12.40 9.26 7.43
N VAL A 148 -12.54 9.32 8.76
CA VAL A 148 -11.57 9.95 9.67
C VAL A 148 -10.18 9.32 9.55
N LEU A 149 -10.12 8.00 9.68
CA LEU A 149 -8.87 7.25 9.63
C LEU A 149 -8.29 7.20 8.22
N GLU A 150 -9.11 6.90 7.21
CA GLU A 150 -8.64 6.78 5.84
C GLU A 150 -8.08 8.11 5.30
N SER A 151 -8.72 9.23 5.67
CA SER A 151 -8.22 10.57 5.39
C SER A 151 -6.89 10.84 6.11
N HIS A 152 -6.78 10.39 7.37
CA HIS A 152 -5.56 10.51 8.16
C HIS A 152 -4.39 9.72 7.55
N HIS A 153 -4.61 8.46 7.20
CA HIS A 153 -3.60 7.59 6.59
C HIS A 153 -3.03 8.21 5.31
N ALA A 154 -3.91 8.65 4.40
CA ALA A 154 -3.49 9.31 3.16
C ALA A 154 -2.74 10.61 3.44
N ALA A 155 -3.28 11.50 4.30
CA ALA A 155 -2.66 12.77 4.60
C ALA A 155 -1.27 12.62 5.23
N LEU A 156 -1.16 11.78 6.26
CA LEU A 156 0.09 11.54 6.97
C LEU A 156 1.14 10.88 6.09
N ALA A 157 0.77 9.90 5.26
CA ALA A 157 1.69 9.26 4.33
C ALA A 157 2.39 10.29 3.42
N PHE A 158 1.62 11.21 2.83
CA PHE A 158 2.20 12.28 2.01
C PHE A 158 3.01 13.28 2.83
N GLN A 159 2.59 13.62 4.05
CA GLN A 159 3.39 14.47 4.93
C GLN A 159 4.76 13.85 5.26
N ILE A 160 4.80 12.57 5.65
CA ILE A 160 6.05 11.83 5.91
C ILE A 160 6.93 11.85 4.66
N THR A 161 6.33 11.58 3.49
CA THR A 161 7.06 11.50 2.21
C THR A 161 7.71 12.82 1.84
N THR A 162 6.98 13.95 1.96
CA THR A 162 7.47 15.25 1.49
C THR A 162 8.23 16.05 2.54
N ARG A 163 8.29 15.58 3.79
CA ARG A 163 8.94 16.30 4.91
C ARG A 163 10.46 16.27 4.84
N ASP A 164 11.05 15.18 4.35
CA ASP A 164 12.50 15.03 4.16
C ASP A 164 12.78 14.60 2.71
N ASP A 165 13.68 15.32 2.04
CA ASP A 165 14.15 15.00 0.69
C ASP A 165 14.70 13.57 0.57
N LYS A 166 15.20 13.00 1.67
CA LYS A 166 15.67 11.60 1.71
C LYS A 166 14.54 10.58 1.63
N CYS A 167 13.31 10.96 2.00
CA CYS A 167 12.14 10.10 1.97
C CYS A 167 11.23 10.38 0.77
N ASN A 168 11.48 11.46 0.01
CA ASN A 168 10.59 11.86 -1.06
C ASN A 168 10.79 11.03 -2.34
N ILE A 169 10.13 9.87 -2.40
CA ILE A 169 10.13 8.98 -3.57
C ILE A 169 9.53 9.60 -4.83
N PHE A 170 8.79 10.72 -4.71
CA PHE A 170 8.16 11.43 -5.83
C PHE A 170 8.97 12.62 -6.35
N LYS A 171 10.13 12.92 -5.75
CA LYS A 171 10.88 14.16 -5.96
C LYS A 171 11.22 14.45 -7.42
N ASN A 172 11.46 13.40 -8.21
CA ASN A 172 11.93 13.50 -9.59
C ASN A 172 10.82 13.31 -10.63
N MET A 173 9.56 13.17 -10.21
CA MET A 173 8.44 13.00 -11.15
C MET A 173 8.02 14.33 -11.79
N GLU A 174 7.56 14.25 -13.03
CA GLU A 174 6.85 15.35 -13.69
C GLU A 174 5.57 15.71 -12.92
N ARG A 175 5.23 17.00 -12.89
CA ARG A 175 4.12 17.51 -12.06
C ARG A 175 2.77 16.85 -12.38
N ASN A 176 2.50 16.57 -13.65
CA ASN A 176 1.23 15.99 -14.08
C ASN A 176 1.15 14.49 -13.76
N GLU A 177 2.26 13.77 -13.89
CA GLU A 177 2.36 12.35 -13.52
C GLU A 177 2.21 12.19 -12.01
N TYR A 178 2.92 13.01 -11.22
CA TYR A 178 2.77 13.03 -9.76
C TYR A 178 1.32 13.31 -9.34
N ARG A 179 0.64 14.26 -9.98
CA ARG A 179 -0.77 14.56 -9.68
C ARG A 179 -1.68 13.37 -9.94
N THR A 180 -1.49 12.69 -11.05
CA THR A 180 -2.28 11.51 -11.44
C THR A 180 -2.03 10.37 -10.45
N LEU A 181 -0.76 10.06 -10.18
CA LEU A 181 -0.36 9.02 -9.24
C LEU A 181 -0.88 9.32 -7.81
N ARG A 182 -0.73 10.57 -7.35
CA ARG A 182 -1.24 11.01 -6.04
C ARG A 182 -2.75 10.80 -5.93
N GLN A 183 -3.51 11.17 -6.97
CA GLN A 183 -4.96 10.99 -6.95
C GLN A 183 -5.33 9.52 -6.84
N ALA A 184 -4.71 8.65 -7.64
CA ALA A 184 -4.94 7.21 -7.60
C ALA A 184 -4.64 6.61 -6.21
N ILE A 185 -3.50 6.97 -5.60
CA ILE A 185 -3.15 6.52 -4.24
C ILE A 185 -4.20 6.95 -3.22
N ILE A 186 -4.63 8.23 -3.25
CA ILE A 186 -5.65 8.74 -2.32
C ILE A 186 -6.98 8.02 -2.52
N ASP A 187 -7.41 7.84 -3.76
CA ASP A 187 -8.67 7.16 -4.08
C ASP A 187 -8.65 5.72 -3.57
N MET A 188 -7.54 5.00 -3.73
CA MET A 188 -7.39 3.63 -3.23
C MET A 188 -7.38 3.54 -1.70
N VAL A 189 -6.71 4.46 -1.00
CA VAL A 189 -6.72 4.50 0.47
C VAL A 189 -8.11 4.85 0.99
N LEU A 190 -8.81 5.83 0.40
CA LEU A 190 -10.17 6.17 0.81
C LEU A 190 -11.19 5.06 0.53
N ALA A 191 -10.92 4.19 -0.45
CA ALA A 191 -11.78 3.06 -0.78
C ALA A 191 -11.71 1.91 0.23
N THR A 192 -10.77 1.92 1.20
CA THR A 192 -10.73 0.93 2.28
C THR A 192 -11.75 1.19 3.38
N GLU A 193 -12.42 2.36 3.36
CA GLU A 193 -13.48 2.69 4.29
C GLU A 193 -14.66 1.70 4.16
N MET A 194 -14.87 0.90 5.21
CA MET A 194 -15.86 -0.18 5.17
C MET A 194 -17.32 0.29 5.05
N THR A 195 -17.63 1.55 5.34
CA THR A 195 -18.98 2.11 5.14
C THR A 195 -19.37 2.16 3.65
N LYS A 196 -18.38 2.25 2.75
CA LYS A 196 -18.55 2.26 1.29
C LYS A 196 -18.41 0.88 0.64
N HIS A 197 -18.21 -0.17 1.42
CA HIS A 197 -17.95 -1.53 0.92
C HIS A 197 -18.96 -1.97 -0.17
N PHE A 198 -20.25 -1.93 0.14
CA PHE A 198 -21.30 -2.36 -0.80
C PHE A 198 -21.41 -1.45 -2.02
N GLU A 199 -21.12 -0.16 -1.87
CA GLU A 199 -21.09 0.76 -3.02
C GLU A 199 -20.01 0.34 -4.01
N HIS A 200 -18.78 0.11 -3.53
CA HIS A 200 -17.65 -0.32 -4.36
C HIS A 200 -17.90 -1.69 -5.01
N VAL A 201 -18.35 -2.68 -4.24
CA VAL A 201 -18.66 -4.02 -4.76
C VAL A 201 -19.76 -3.98 -5.82
N ASN A 202 -20.84 -3.25 -5.58
CA ASN A 202 -21.95 -3.14 -6.54
C ASN A 202 -21.51 -2.44 -7.83
N LYS A 203 -20.70 -1.39 -7.75
CA LYS A 203 -20.12 -0.74 -8.93
C LYS A 203 -19.25 -1.72 -9.72
N PHE A 204 -18.36 -2.46 -9.06
CA PHE A 204 -17.52 -3.47 -9.72
C PHE A 204 -18.35 -4.55 -10.42
N VAL A 205 -19.36 -5.12 -9.74
CA VAL A 205 -20.23 -6.15 -10.33
C VAL A 205 -21.00 -5.64 -11.54
N ASN A 206 -21.58 -4.44 -11.44
CA ASN A 206 -22.45 -3.92 -12.50
C ASN A 206 -21.68 -3.34 -13.69
N SER A 207 -20.46 -2.84 -13.48
CA SER A 207 -19.67 -2.19 -14.52
C SER A 207 -18.57 -3.07 -15.11
N ILE A 208 -18.14 -4.12 -14.40
CA ILE A 208 -17.07 -5.02 -14.86
C ILE A 208 -17.62 -6.44 -15.04
N ASN A 209 -18.07 -7.10 -13.99
CA ASN A 209 -18.44 -8.53 -14.09
C ASN A 209 -19.60 -8.80 -15.06
N LYS A 210 -20.72 -8.09 -14.91
CA LYS A 210 -21.90 -8.31 -15.77
C LYS A 210 -21.65 -7.98 -17.24
N PRO A 211 -21.06 -6.81 -17.60
CA PRO A 211 -20.77 -6.52 -19.00
C PRO A 211 -19.77 -7.51 -19.62
N LEU A 212 -18.76 -7.92 -18.86
CA LEU A 212 -17.73 -8.84 -19.34
C LEU A 212 -18.29 -10.25 -19.58
N ALA A 213 -19.13 -10.75 -18.66
CA ALA A 213 -19.84 -12.02 -18.86
C ALA A 213 -20.74 -11.97 -20.11
N ALA A 214 -21.44 -10.85 -20.34
CA ALA A 214 -22.27 -10.68 -21.53
C ALA A 214 -21.45 -10.66 -22.83
N LEU A 215 -20.22 -10.12 -22.82
CA LEU A 215 -19.32 -10.16 -23.99
C LEU A 215 -18.80 -11.59 -24.25
N GLU A 216 -18.45 -12.31 -23.19
CA GLU A 216 -17.98 -13.70 -23.27
C GLU A 216 -19.07 -14.65 -23.80
N GLU A 217 -20.34 -14.45 -23.41
CA GLU A 217 -21.48 -15.22 -23.93
C GLU A 217 -21.81 -14.91 -25.41
N ASN A 218 -21.56 -13.68 -25.87
CA ASN A 218 -21.87 -13.26 -27.24
C ASN A 218 -20.75 -13.54 -28.25
N GLY A 219 -19.66 -14.19 -27.85
CA GLY A 219 -18.63 -14.71 -28.76
C GLY A 219 -17.78 -13.67 -29.49
N VAL A 220 -17.78 -12.41 -29.03
CA VAL A 220 -16.93 -11.36 -29.58
C VAL A 220 -15.62 -11.33 -28.76
N ARG A 221 -14.60 -12.04 -29.26
CA ARG A 221 -13.21 -11.91 -28.79
C ARG A 221 -12.54 -10.70 -29.44
#